data_AF-A0A0G0CSU3-F1
#
_entry.id   AF-A0A0G0CSU3-F1
#
_cell.length_a   1.000
_cell.length_b   1.000
_cell.length_c   1.000
_cell.angle_alpha   90.00
_cell.angle_beta   90.00
_cell.angle_gamma   90.00
#
_symmetry.space_group_name_H-M   'P 1'
#
loop_
_entity.id
_entity.type
_entity.pdbx_description
1 polymer ?
#
loop_
_entity_poly.entity_id
_entity_poly.type
_entity_poly.pdbx_seq_one_letter_code
_entity_poly.pdbx_strand_id
1 'polypeptide(L)'
;MYKKYELSLSLNGDLVMHIARNSAGVVVFRQNTEKELKKAIDNYIKEQQYLDELAEQKRLEKEAKKGKAEVILTKDVEVIEEPIVPTVVNEVVEPTSKRVTRGPDGKFISKSQLDPEEKEKKTFWDKLTS
;
A
#
# COMPACT_ATOMS: atom_id res chain seq x y z
N MET A 1 -27.70 10.03 3.12
CA MET A 1 -26.73 11.13 2.98
C MET A 1 -25.36 10.58 3.37
N TYR A 2 -24.35 10.70 2.51
CA TYR A 2 -23.03 10.10 2.76
C TYR A 2 -22.24 10.94 3.77
N LYS A 3 -22.25 10.56 5.06
CA LYS A 3 -21.65 11.35 6.15
C LYS A 3 -20.15 11.65 5.97
N LYS A 4 -19.43 10.82 5.21
CA LYS A 4 -17.98 10.96 4.98
C LYS A 4 -17.63 11.79 3.74
N TYR A 5 -18.62 12.19 2.94
CA TYR A 5 -18.40 12.85 1.67
C TYR A 5 -19.23 14.12 1.51
N GLU A 6 -18.59 15.18 1.04
CA GLU A 6 -19.25 16.40 0.61
C GLU A 6 -19.57 16.31 -0.89
N LEU A 7 -20.85 16.34 -1.23
CA LEU A 7 -21.32 16.30 -2.61
C LEU A 7 -21.43 17.72 -3.17
N SER A 8 -20.85 17.97 -4.34
CA SER A 8 -20.94 19.27 -5.01
C SER A 8 -20.90 19.12 -6.53
N LEU A 9 -21.20 20.21 -7.23
CA LEU A 9 -21.05 20.31 -8.67
C LEU A 9 -19.75 21.04 -9.00
N SER A 10 -19.10 20.61 -10.08
CA SER A 10 -17.90 21.26 -10.63
C SER A 10 -18.12 21.50 -12.10
N LEU A 11 -17.76 22.69 -12.57
CA LEU A 11 -17.59 22.94 -14.00
C LEU A 11 -16.22 22.39 -14.44
N ASN A 12 -16.20 21.68 -15.56
CA ASN A 12 -14.98 21.20 -16.20
C ASN A 12 -15.08 21.51 -17.69
N GLY A 13 -14.60 22.70 -18.09
CA GLY A 13 -14.96 23.28 -19.38
C GLY A 13 -16.46 23.55 -19.43
N ASP A 14 -17.11 23.10 -20.50
CA ASP A 14 -18.55 23.27 -20.71
C ASP A 14 -19.42 22.18 -20.05
N LEU A 15 -18.80 21.21 -19.35
CA LEU A 15 -19.50 20.10 -18.73
C LEU A 15 -19.65 20.29 -17.23
N VAL A 16 -20.88 20.09 -16.74
CA VAL A 16 -21.18 20.03 -15.30
C VAL A 16 -20.94 18.60 -14.81
N MET A 17 -20.00 18.47 -13.88
CA MET A 17 -19.60 17.20 -13.26
C MET A 17 -20.10 17.14 -11.82
N HIS A 18 -20.57 15.97 -11.41
CA HIS A 18 -20.91 15.67 -10.02
C HIS A 18 -19.67 15.12 -9.31
N ILE A 19 -19.28 15.75 -8.21
CA ILE A 19 -18.08 15.38 -7.46
C ILE A 19 -18.38 15.11 -6.00
N ALA A 20 -17.60 14.21 -5.40
CA ALA A 20 -17.60 13.94 -3.98
C ALA A 20 -16.20 14.18 -3.40
N ARG A 21 -16.12 14.98 -2.34
CA ARG A 21 -14.88 15.29 -1.62
C ARG A 21 -14.83 14.56 -0.28
N ASN A 22 -13.64 14.16 0.16
CA ASN A 22 -13.44 13.67 1.52
C ASN A 22 -13.43 14.83 2.54
N SER A 23 -13.32 14.50 3.83
CA SER A 23 -13.22 15.49 4.91
C SER A 23 -11.99 16.41 4.83
N ALA A 24 -11.00 16.07 4.00
CA ALA A 24 -9.83 16.91 3.72
C ALA A 24 -10.05 17.84 2.51
N GLY A 25 -11.24 17.84 1.90
CA GLY A 25 -11.58 18.65 0.73
C GLY A 25 -11.04 18.09 -0.60
N VAL A 26 -10.42 16.92 -0.60
CA VAL A 26 -9.86 16.29 -1.80
C VAL A 26 -10.96 15.56 -2.57
N VAL A 27 -11.01 15.75 -3.88
CA VAL A 27 -11.97 15.07 -4.77
C VAL A 27 -11.62 13.59 -4.88
N VAL A 28 -12.51 12.71 -4.40
CA VAL A 28 -12.32 11.26 -4.43
C VAL A 28 -13.11 10.62 -5.58
N PHE A 29 -14.29 11.14 -5.87
CA PHE A 29 -15.13 10.65 -6.95
C PHE A 29 -15.57 11.80 -7.86
N ARG A 30 -15.61 11.53 -9.16
CA ARG A 30 -16.08 12.45 -10.20
C ARG A 30 -16.87 11.65 -11.22
N GLN A 31 -18.11 12.06 -11.50
CA GLN A 31 -18.99 11.42 -12.47
C GLN A 31 -19.83 12.45 -13.21
N ASN A 32 -20.37 12.08 -14.37
CA ASN A 32 -21.20 12.98 -15.19
C ASN A 32 -22.58 13.17 -14.54
N THR A 33 -23.13 12.11 -13.94
CA THR A 33 -24.45 12.14 -13.31
C THR A 33 -24.38 11.90 -11.81
N GLU A 34 -25.34 12.46 -11.06
CA GLU A 34 -25.46 12.21 -9.62
C GLU A 34 -25.70 10.72 -9.32
N LYS A 35 -26.45 10.03 -10.17
CA LYS A 35 -26.77 8.60 -10.00
C LYS A 35 -25.52 7.73 -10.08
N GLU A 36 -24.64 7.99 -11.05
CA GLU A 36 -23.35 7.29 -11.18
C GLU A 36 -22.44 7.61 -10.00
N LEU A 37 -22.42 8.86 -9.53
CA LEU A 37 -21.64 9.25 -8.36
C LEU A 37 -22.07 8.46 -7.12
N LYS A 38 -23.37 8.40 -6.85
CA LYS A 38 -23.95 7.63 -5.73
C LYS A 38 -23.58 6.15 -5.84
N LYS A 39 -23.75 5.55 -7.02
CA LYS A 39 -23.40 4.15 -7.28
C LYS A 39 -21.90 3.88 -7.05
N ALA A 40 -21.02 4.78 -7.47
CA ALA A 40 -19.59 4.66 -7.26
C ALA A 40 -19.24 4.68 -5.76
N ILE A 41 -19.86 5.58 -4.99
CA ILE A 41 -19.67 5.67 -3.54
C ILE A 41 -20.21 4.40 -2.85
N ASP A 42 -21.39 3.91 -3.23
CA ASP A 42 -21.99 2.71 -2.64
C ASP A 42 -21.11 1.47 -2.87
N ASN A 43 -20.60 1.31 -4.09
CA ASN A 43 -19.69 0.21 -4.42
C ASN A 43 -18.40 0.28 -3.60
N TYR A 44 -17.83 1.46 -3.46
CA TYR A 44 -16.64 1.67 -2.63
C TYR A 44 -16.88 1.34 -1.16
N ILE A 45 -18.02 1.77 -0.59
CA ILE A 45 -18.37 1.45 0.80
C ILE A 45 -18.49 -0.06 1.01
N LYS A 46 -19.14 -0.77 0.09
CA LYS A 46 -19.27 -2.23 0.15
C LYS A 46 -17.91 -2.93 0.09
N GLU A 47 -17.04 -2.48 -0.79
CA GLU A 47 -15.69 -3.03 -0.91
C GLU A 47 -14.88 -2.82 0.37
N GLN A 48 -14.96 -1.64 0.98
CA GLN A 48 -14.31 -1.37 2.27
C GLN A 48 -14.83 -2.28 3.39
N GLN A 49 -16.14 -2.47 3.49
CA GLN A 49 -16.74 -3.37 4.48
C GLN A 49 -16.23 -4.82 4.32
N TYR A 50 -16.16 -5.30 3.07
CA TYR A 50 -15.64 -6.63 2.78
C TYR A 50 -14.16 -6.79 3.18
N LEU A 51 -13.33 -5.77 2.91
CA LEU A 51 -11.93 -5.77 3.29
C LEU A 51 -11.75 -5.74 4.82
N ASP A 52 -12.58 -4.97 5.53
CA ASP A 52 -12.56 -4.90 6.99
C ASP A 52 -12.93 -6.25 7.61
N GLU A 53 -13.98 -6.91 7.13
CA GLU A 53 -14.38 -8.26 7.58
C GLU A 53 -13.27 -9.30 7.35
N LEU A 54 -12.62 -9.26 6.18
CA LEU A 54 -11.52 -10.16 5.85
C LEU A 54 -10.27 -9.89 6.70
N ALA A 55 -10.02 -8.63 7.07
CA ALA A 55 -8.94 -8.27 7.97
C ALA A 55 -9.19 -8.81 9.38
N GLU A 56 -10.41 -8.67 9.89
CA GLU A 56 -10.79 -9.18 11.22
C GLU A 56 -10.73 -10.71 11.29
N GLN A 57 -11.18 -11.43 10.27
CA GLN A 57 -11.02 -12.89 10.21
C GLN A 57 -9.55 -13.32 10.29
N LYS A 58 -8.66 -12.63 9.56
CA LYS A 58 -7.21 -12.88 9.61
C LYS A 58 -6.60 -12.54 10.97
N ARG A 59 -7.13 -11.55 11.69
CA ARG A 59 -6.67 -11.22 13.05
C ARG A 59 -7.05 -12.32 14.03
N LEU A 60 -8.30 -12.77 14.02
CA LEU A 60 -8.78 -13.88 14.84
C LEU A 60 -8.01 -15.18 14.56
N GLU A 61 -7.70 -15.48 13.29
CA GLU A 61 -6.90 -16.65 12.94
C GLU A 61 -5.46 -16.57 13.50
N LYS A 62 -4.84 -15.38 13.43
CA LYS A 62 -3.50 -15.15 14.01
C LYS A 62 -3.51 -15.29 15.53
N GLU A 63 -4.53 -14.78 16.20
CA GLU A 63 -4.69 -14.90 17.66
C GLU A 63 -4.92 -16.36 18.08
N ALA A 64 -5.78 -17.09 17.37
CA ALA A 64 -6.00 -18.52 17.61
C ALA A 64 -4.72 -19.36 17.40
N LYS A 65 -3.89 -19.01 16.42
CA LYS A 65 -2.58 -19.65 16.21
C LYS A 65 -1.58 -19.33 17.33
N LYS A 66 -1.57 -18.10 17.84
CA LYS A 66 -0.73 -17.72 19.00
C LYS A 66 -1.14 -18.48 20.28
N GLY A 67 -2.43 -18.57 20.58
CA GLY A 67 -2.93 -19.31 21.75
C GLY A 67 -2.62 -20.81 21.69
N LYS A 68 -2.60 -21.42 20.50
CA LYS A 68 -2.18 -22.82 20.33
C LYS A 68 -0.67 -23.03 20.51
N ALA A 69 0.16 -22.03 20.18
CA ALA A 69 1.60 -22.11 20.38
C ALA A 69 1.99 -22.01 21.87
N GLU A 70 1.26 -21.23 22.66
CA GLU A 70 1.51 -21.08 24.11
C GLU A 70 1.14 -22.34 24.92
N VAL A 71 0.14 -23.12 24.48
CA VAL A 71 -0.28 -24.37 25.17
C VAL A 71 0.68 -25.55 24.94
N ILE A 72 1.57 -25.47 23.94
CA ILE A 72 2.53 -26.55 23.65
C ILE A 72 3.85 -26.36 24.44
N LEU A 73 4.13 -25.18 24.98
CA LEU A 73 5.37 -24.87 25.70
C LEU A 73 5.38 -25.26 27.19
N THR A 74 4.30 -25.83 27.73
CA THR A 74 4.21 -26.25 29.15
C THR A 74 4.09 -27.76 29.36
N LYS A 75 4.32 -28.59 28.33
CA LYS A 75 4.50 -30.03 28.52
C LYS A 75 5.98 -30.40 28.42
N ASP A 76 6.57 -30.61 29.59
CA ASP A 76 7.89 -31.23 29.77
C ASP A 76 8.02 -32.50 28.90
N VAL A 77 9.03 -32.54 28.02
CA VAL A 77 9.57 -33.79 27.47
C VAL A 77 11.08 -33.64 27.26
N GLU A 78 11.80 -34.45 28.02
CA GLU A 78 13.22 -34.80 27.90
C GLU A 78 13.52 -35.60 26.61
N VAL A 79 14.60 -35.19 25.91
CA VAL A 79 15.59 -35.94 25.09
C VAL A 79 15.15 -36.75 23.82
N ILE A 80 15.83 -36.50 22.69
CA ILE A 80 16.67 -37.42 21.84
C ILE A 80 16.65 -37.04 20.33
N GLU A 81 17.86 -36.71 19.83
CA GLU A 81 18.51 -36.89 18.49
C GLU A 81 17.96 -36.32 17.15
N GLU A 82 18.95 -35.99 16.30
CA GLU A 82 19.00 -35.24 15.02
C GLU A 82 18.48 -36.00 13.76
N PRO A 83 18.79 -35.64 12.49
CA PRO A 83 18.48 -34.44 11.69
C PRO A 83 17.85 -34.77 10.31
N ILE A 84 17.04 -33.88 9.71
CA ILE A 84 16.78 -33.96 8.24
C ILE A 84 16.48 -32.57 7.64
N VAL A 85 17.33 -32.13 6.72
CA VAL A 85 17.13 -30.97 5.83
C VAL A 85 16.35 -31.44 4.59
N PRO A 86 15.40 -30.66 4.06
CA PRO A 86 15.56 -30.27 2.66
C PRO A 86 15.21 -28.80 2.41
N THR A 87 16.22 -28.10 1.90
CA THR A 87 16.18 -27.10 0.82
C THR A 87 14.79 -26.69 0.35
N VAL A 88 14.35 -25.50 0.77
CA VAL A 88 13.33 -24.73 0.03
C VAL A 88 14.04 -23.53 -0.58
N VAL A 89 14.01 -23.51 -1.90
CA VAL A 89 14.55 -22.48 -2.79
C VAL A 89 14.00 -21.13 -2.35
N ASN A 90 14.88 -20.30 -1.77
CA ASN A 90 14.60 -18.88 -1.61
C ASN A 90 14.57 -18.27 -3.02
N GLU A 91 13.38 -18.05 -3.56
CA GLU A 91 13.21 -17.05 -4.61
C GLU A 91 13.77 -15.74 -4.07
N VAL A 92 14.88 -15.31 -4.68
CA VAL A 92 15.47 -14.01 -4.50
C VAL A 92 14.46 -13.01 -5.01
N VAL A 93 13.59 -12.52 -4.11
CA VAL A 93 12.87 -11.27 -4.35
C VAL A 93 13.93 -10.18 -4.32
N GLU A 94 14.38 -9.78 -5.50
CA GLU A 94 15.28 -8.64 -5.66
C GLU A 94 14.66 -7.44 -4.93
N PRO A 95 15.33 -6.87 -3.91
CA PRO A 95 14.81 -5.71 -3.22
C PRO A 95 14.75 -4.57 -4.21
N THR A 96 13.54 -4.06 -4.48
CA THR A 96 13.35 -2.81 -5.23
C THR A 96 14.29 -1.76 -4.65
N SER A 97 15.26 -1.37 -5.46
CA SER A 97 16.42 -0.65 -4.96
C SER A 97 15.95 0.70 -4.41
N LYS A 98 15.99 0.86 -3.07
CA LYS A 98 15.53 2.08 -2.42
C LYS A 98 16.35 3.25 -2.96
N ARG A 99 15.65 4.22 -3.57
CA ARG A 99 16.23 5.39 -4.27
C ARG A 99 17.06 6.31 -3.37
N VAL A 100 16.88 6.16 -2.06
CA VAL A 100 17.47 7.00 -1.02
C VAL A 100 18.05 6.10 0.06
N THR A 101 19.32 6.31 0.40
CA THR A 101 20.01 5.67 1.51
C THR A 101 20.25 6.69 2.62
N ARG A 102 20.38 6.24 3.86
CA ARG A 102 20.68 7.13 4.99
C ARG A 102 22.19 7.13 5.21
N GLY A 103 22.78 8.31 5.22
CA GLY A 103 24.20 8.50 5.48
C GLY A 103 24.54 8.23 6.96
N PRO A 104 25.84 8.05 7.27
CA PRO A 104 26.33 7.90 8.64
C PRO A 104 26.09 9.14 9.51
N ASP A 105 25.85 10.30 8.88
CA ASP A 105 25.44 11.56 9.50
C ASP A 105 23.91 11.65 9.72
N GLY A 106 23.17 10.60 9.38
CA GLY A 106 21.71 10.52 9.52
C GLY A 106 20.94 11.27 8.43
N LYS A 107 21.61 11.92 7.47
CA LYS A 107 20.97 12.62 6.35
C LYS A 107 20.61 11.67 5.23
N PHE A 108 19.63 12.05 4.41
CA PHE A 108 19.19 11.25 3.27
C PHE A 108 20.06 11.56 2.04
N ILE A 109 20.68 10.54 1.44
CA ILE A 109 21.53 10.63 0.26
C ILE A 109 20.82 9.92 -0.89
N SER A 110 20.69 10.60 -2.03
CA SER A 110 20.12 10.00 -3.25
C SER A 110 21.20 9.18 -3.97
N LYS A 111 20.84 7.99 -4.48
CA LYS A 111 21.79 7.12 -5.18
C LYS A 111 22.44 7.76 -6.42
N SER A 112 21.78 8.73 -7.05
CA SER A 112 22.32 9.53 -8.15
C SER A 112 23.59 10.34 -7.79
N GLN A 113 23.87 10.55 -6.50
CA GLN A 113 25.10 11.20 -6.05
C GLN A 113 26.23 10.20 -5.75
N LEU A 114 25.90 8.91 -5.58
CA LEU A 114 26.84 7.84 -5.23
C LEU A 114 27.41 7.14 -6.46
N ASP A 115 26.65 7.06 -7.56
CA ASP A 115 27.08 6.39 -8.79
C ASP A 115 27.71 7.41 -9.77
N PRO A 116 29.05 7.39 -9.99
CA PRO A 116 29.70 8.31 -10.91
C PRO A 116 29.35 8.07 -12.38
N GLU A 117 28.84 6.89 -12.74
CA GLU A 117 28.47 6.52 -14.13
C GLU A 117 27.15 7.16 -14.61
N GLU A 118 26.27 7.66 -13.74
CA GLU A 118 25.00 8.27 -14.18
C GLU A 118 25.11 9.72 -14.66
N LYS A 119 26.28 10.36 -14.51
CA LYS A 119 26.50 11.75 -14.92
C LYS A 119 26.50 11.97 -16.44
N GLU A 120 26.61 10.90 -17.23
CA GLU A 120 26.62 11.00 -18.70
C GLU A 120 25.22 10.92 -19.33
N LYS A 121 24.17 10.64 -18.56
CA LYS A 121 22.80 10.61 -19.09
C LYS A 121 22.28 12.06 -19.22
N LYS A 122 22.27 12.57 -20.47
CA LYS A 122 21.62 13.85 -20.83
C LYS A 122 20.25 13.95 -20.17
N THR A 123 20.04 15.03 -19.41
CA THR A 123 18.77 15.25 -18.73
C THR A 123 17.67 15.52 -19.75
N PHE A 124 16.41 15.38 -19.33
CA PHE A 124 15.25 15.68 -20.18
C PHE A 124 15.32 17.10 -20.78
N TRP A 125 15.85 18.07 -20.02
CA TRP A 125 16.02 19.45 -20.47
C TRP A 125 17.14 19.60 -21.51
N ASP A 126 18.22 18.83 -21.41
CA ASP A 126 19.29 18.83 -22.42
C ASP A 126 18.83 18.29 -23.77
N LYS A 127 17.75 17.50 -23.82
CA LYS A 127 17.12 17.03 -25.06
C LYS A 127 16.20 18.07 -25.69
N LEU A 128 15.76 19.08 -24.94
CA LEU A 128 14.81 20.09 -25.41
C LEU A 128 15.49 21.26 -26.12
N THR A 129 16.78 21.47 -25.83
CA THR A 129 17.61 22.54 -26.40
C THR A 129 18.63 22.05 -27.43
N SER A 130 18.65 20.74 -27.72
CA SER A 130 19.56 20.09 -28.68
C SER A 130 18.95 19.93 -30.07
#